data_AF-A0A939BE37-F1
#
_entry.id   AF-A0A939BE37-F1
#
_cell.length_a   1.000
_cell.length_b   1.000
_cell.length_c   1.000
_cell.angle_alpha   90.00
_cell.angle_beta   90.00
_cell.angle_gamma   90.00
#
_symmetry.space_group_name_H-M   'P 1'
#
loop_
_entity.id
_entity.type
_entity.pdbx_description
1 polymer ?
#
loop_
_entity_poly.entity_id
_entity_poly.type
_entity_poly.pdbx_seq_one_letter_code
_entity_poly.pdbx_strand_id
1 'polypeptide(L)'
;MRTVREILKESDPQEIADILLRLHLNTLFEQAEPEDTVADIRRLVGEWTKRIISNILNAAPQKEGSPFVFFAVPAAVDGSWWFGFGAIEAAMCEQSEILQDEPNPEAYSWMDQTDAAIADSLFAETLLTAENQSEILAHILWDLTWFGETDEERRRYYDGIESEEDVTGDSEEDEDDDFDWEAEWERFRAEREARRDEKEEELKRAIDQAEHARYEYCFQREVRLVKALLEEHTAQKSGAE
;
A
#
# COMPACT_ATOMS: atom_id res chain seq x y z
N MET A 1 0.42 -10.22 19.25
CA MET A 1 -0.15 -9.78 17.97
C MET A 1 -1.65 -9.62 18.12
N ARG A 2 -2.16 -8.45 17.73
CA ARG A 2 -3.59 -8.12 17.73
C ARG A 2 -4.12 -8.12 16.30
N THR A 3 -5.43 -8.27 16.14
CA THR A 3 -6.04 -8.12 14.82
C THR A 3 -6.18 -6.65 14.44
N VAL A 4 -6.26 -6.36 13.14
CA VAL A 4 -6.58 -5.00 12.65
C VAL A 4 -7.88 -4.49 13.28
N ARG A 5 -8.89 -5.35 13.43
CA ARG A 5 -10.15 -5.00 14.10
C ARG A 5 -9.95 -4.57 15.55
N GLU A 6 -9.09 -5.24 16.31
CA GLU A 6 -8.78 -4.86 17.70
C GLU A 6 -8.09 -3.50 17.74
N ILE A 7 -7.14 -3.27 16.83
CA ILE A 7 -6.40 -2.00 16.75
C ILE A 7 -7.32 -0.85 16.33
N LEU A 8 -8.16 -1.04 15.32
CA LEU A 8 -9.09 -0.01 14.83
C LEU A 8 -10.12 0.40 15.88
N LYS A 9 -10.51 -0.48 16.81
CA LYS A 9 -11.39 -0.14 17.94
C LYS A 9 -10.78 0.87 18.90
N GLU A 10 -9.45 0.89 18.99
CA GLU A 10 -8.69 1.74 19.91
C GLU A 10 -8.09 2.98 19.23
N SER A 11 -8.10 3.01 17.90
CA SER A 11 -7.50 4.07 17.09
C SER A 11 -8.42 5.29 16.97
N ASP A 12 -7.84 6.47 16.81
CA ASP A 12 -8.60 7.70 16.48
C ASP A 12 -8.78 7.81 14.95
N PRO A 13 -10.02 7.73 14.43
CA PRO A 13 -10.26 7.90 12.99
C PRO A 13 -9.79 9.25 12.45
N GLN A 14 -9.77 10.31 13.27
CA GLN A 14 -9.32 11.62 12.82
C GLN A 14 -7.80 11.68 12.67
N GLU A 15 -7.05 10.98 13.53
CA GLU A 15 -5.59 10.86 13.41
C GLU A 15 -5.22 10.16 12.10
N ILE A 16 -5.88 9.04 11.81
CA ILE A 16 -5.70 8.29 10.55
C ILE A 16 -6.07 9.16 9.34
N ALA A 17 -7.19 9.88 9.39
CA ALA A 17 -7.61 10.78 8.31
C ALA A 17 -6.61 11.92 8.06
N ASP A 18 -6.05 12.50 9.13
CA ASP A 18 -5.03 13.55 9.02
C ASP A 18 -3.72 13.00 8.42
N ILE A 19 -3.37 11.74 8.71
CA ILE A 19 -2.23 11.06 8.07
C ILE A 19 -2.52 10.80 6.59
N LEU A 20 -3.68 10.22 6.24
CA LEU A 20 -4.11 10.01 4.86
C LEU A 20 -4.02 11.30 4.03
N LEU A 21 -4.55 12.40 4.56
CA LEU A 21 -4.46 13.71 3.92
C LEU A 21 -3.01 14.15 3.70
N ARG A 22 -2.11 13.88 4.66
CA ARG A 22 -0.69 14.24 4.55
C ARG A 22 0.04 13.40 3.51
N LEU A 23 -0.21 12.09 3.48
CA LEU A 23 0.47 11.16 2.59
C LEU A 23 0.02 11.36 1.14
N HIS A 24 -1.29 11.49 0.92
CA HIS A 24 -1.89 11.48 -0.42
C HIS A 24 -2.36 12.86 -0.89
N LEU A 25 -1.78 13.92 -0.33
CA LEU A 25 -2.20 15.30 -0.61
C LEU A 25 -2.23 15.63 -2.11
N ASN A 26 -1.19 15.21 -2.84
CA ASN A 26 -1.09 15.47 -4.29
C ASN A 26 -2.22 14.78 -5.05
N THR A 27 -2.43 13.48 -4.82
CA THR A 27 -3.50 12.72 -5.46
C THR A 27 -4.89 13.29 -5.11
N LEU A 28 -5.10 13.67 -3.86
CA LEU A 28 -6.36 14.30 -3.42
C LEU A 28 -6.60 15.64 -4.12
N PHE A 29 -5.55 16.43 -4.38
CA PHE A 29 -5.68 17.67 -5.14
C PHE A 29 -5.93 17.44 -6.63
N GLU A 30 -5.35 16.40 -7.22
CA GLU A 30 -5.60 16.03 -8.63
C GLU A 30 -7.04 15.57 -8.85
N GLN A 31 -7.65 14.93 -7.85
CA GLN A 31 -9.03 14.46 -7.89
C GLN A 31 -10.06 15.52 -7.49
N ALA A 32 -9.64 16.64 -6.90
CA ALA A 32 -10.54 17.67 -6.40
C ALA A 32 -11.21 18.45 -7.53
N GLU A 33 -12.48 18.80 -7.36
CA GLU A 33 -13.18 19.69 -8.28
C GLU A 33 -12.64 21.13 -8.14
N PRO A 34 -12.68 21.97 -9.21
CA PRO A 34 -12.18 23.35 -9.15
C PRO A 34 -12.77 24.22 -8.03
N GLU A 35 -13.99 23.91 -7.59
CA GLU A 35 -14.72 24.55 -6.51
C GLU A 35 -14.39 24.01 -5.11
N ASP A 36 -13.74 22.85 -4.99
CA ASP A 36 -13.46 22.23 -3.71
C ASP A 36 -12.45 23.06 -2.91
N THR A 37 -12.79 23.34 -1.65
CA THR A 37 -11.85 23.96 -0.72
C THR A 37 -11.02 22.91 0.01
N VAL A 38 -9.89 23.34 0.58
CA VAL A 38 -9.09 22.48 1.48
C VAL A 38 -9.94 21.93 2.65
N ALA A 39 -10.95 22.69 3.10
CA ALA A 39 -11.86 22.22 4.14
C ALA A 39 -12.81 21.12 3.63
N ASP A 40 -13.22 21.18 2.36
CA ASP A 40 -14.05 20.16 1.71
C ASP A 40 -13.25 18.86 1.53
N ILE A 41 -12.02 18.94 1.02
CA ILE A 41 -11.11 17.79 0.90
C ILE A 41 -10.88 17.15 2.27
N ARG A 42 -10.59 17.95 3.30
CA ARG A 42 -10.38 17.42 4.67
C ARG A 42 -11.64 16.76 5.22
N ARG A 43 -12.81 17.35 4.98
CA ARG A 43 -14.10 16.78 5.39
C ARG A 43 -14.35 15.45 4.67
N LEU A 44 -14.12 15.40 3.36
CA LEU A 44 -14.28 14.21 2.53
C LEU A 44 -13.40 13.07 3.04
N VAL A 45 -12.10 13.31 3.20
CA VAL A 45 -11.16 12.30 3.74
C VAL A 45 -11.59 11.82 5.13
N GLY A 46 -12.06 12.73 6.00
CA GLY A 46 -12.53 12.38 7.33
C GLY A 46 -13.82 11.55 7.34
N GLU A 47 -14.79 11.86 6.48
CA GLU A 47 -16.04 11.09 6.32
C GLU A 47 -15.75 9.70 5.76
N TRP A 48 -14.90 9.65 4.74
CA TRP A 48 -14.50 8.42 4.08
C TRP A 48 -13.71 7.49 5.01
N THR A 49 -12.70 8.00 5.72
CA THR A 49 -11.92 7.23 6.71
C THR A 49 -12.83 6.60 7.77
N LYS A 50 -13.76 7.38 8.34
CA LYS A 50 -14.72 6.88 9.33
C LYS A 50 -15.59 5.77 8.78
N ARG A 51 -15.99 5.88 7.50
CA ARG A 51 -16.86 4.91 6.85
C ARG A 51 -16.14 3.59 6.60
N ILE A 52 -14.92 3.59 6.06
CA ILE A 52 -14.15 2.36 5.88
C ILE A 52 -13.87 1.68 7.22
N ILE A 53 -13.41 2.44 8.23
CA ILE A 53 -13.19 1.88 9.57
C ILE A 53 -14.48 1.25 10.09
N SER A 54 -15.63 1.91 9.91
CA SER A 54 -16.93 1.35 10.29
C SER A 54 -17.25 0.06 9.53
N ASN A 55 -16.98 -0.03 8.23
CA ASN A 55 -17.22 -1.23 7.44
C ASN A 55 -16.38 -2.41 7.95
N ILE A 56 -15.08 -2.21 8.15
CA ILE A 56 -14.14 -3.21 8.69
C ILE A 56 -14.58 -3.68 10.09
N LEU A 57 -14.92 -2.74 10.98
CA LEU A 57 -15.32 -3.07 12.34
C LEU A 57 -16.63 -3.89 12.39
N ASN A 58 -17.54 -3.66 11.45
CA ASN A 58 -18.84 -4.34 11.36
C ASN A 58 -18.84 -5.57 10.44
N ALA A 59 -17.75 -5.82 9.71
CA ALA A 59 -17.63 -6.98 8.84
C ALA A 59 -17.79 -8.28 9.65
N ALA A 60 -18.57 -9.23 9.11
CA ALA A 60 -18.70 -10.54 9.73
C ALA A 60 -17.32 -11.24 9.75
N PRO A 61 -17.01 -12.03 10.79
CA PRO A 61 -15.74 -12.75 10.84
C PRO A 61 -15.56 -13.63 9.60
N GLN A 62 -14.33 -13.66 9.10
CA GLN A 62 -13.95 -14.51 7.97
C GLN A 62 -14.10 -15.97 8.38
N LYS A 63 -14.75 -16.77 7.54
CA LYS A 63 -15.02 -18.19 7.82
C LYS A 63 -13.89 -19.12 7.38
N GLU A 64 -13.12 -18.71 6.35
CA GLU A 64 -12.13 -19.53 5.66
C GLU A 64 -10.96 -18.66 5.19
N GLY A 65 -9.73 -19.16 5.29
CA GLY A 65 -8.50 -18.46 4.90
C GLY A 65 -7.46 -18.41 6.02
N SER A 66 -6.17 -18.32 5.64
CA SER A 66 -5.12 -17.96 6.59
C SER A 66 -5.15 -16.43 6.74
N PRO A 67 -5.11 -15.87 7.97
CA PRO A 67 -5.07 -14.43 8.13
C PRO A 67 -3.75 -13.89 7.54
N PHE A 68 -3.80 -12.67 7.02
CA PHE A 68 -2.58 -11.98 6.66
C PHE A 68 -1.90 -11.39 7.89
N VAL A 69 -0.62 -11.05 7.74
CA VAL A 69 0.15 -10.29 8.71
C VAL A 69 0.60 -8.98 8.08
N PHE A 70 0.11 -7.87 8.62
CA PHE A 70 0.52 -6.51 8.26
C PHE A 70 1.68 -6.04 9.14
N PHE A 71 2.66 -5.37 8.53
CA PHE A 71 3.81 -4.81 9.23
C PHE A 71 4.42 -3.63 8.47
N ALA A 72 5.16 -2.77 9.17
CA ALA A 72 5.92 -1.70 8.53
C ALA A 72 7.23 -2.25 7.96
N VAL A 73 7.60 -1.71 6.80
CA VAL A 73 8.94 -1.79 6.22
C VAL A 73 9.41 -0.38 5.88
N PRO A 74 10.73 -0.10 5.80
CA PRO A 74 11.20 1.19 5.27
C PRO A 74 10.65 1.42 3.87
N ALA A 75 10.36 2.66 3.48
CA ALA A 75 9.94 2.96 2.11
C ALA A 75 11.08 2.70 1.10
N ALA A 76 10.74 2.22 -0.10
CA ALA A 76 11.71 2.00 -1.17
C ALA A 76 12.21 3.34 -1.74
N VAL A 77 13.52 3.45 -1.97
CA VAL A 77 14.15 4.74 -2.29
C VAL A 77 13.93 5.19 -3.74
N ASP A 78 13.60 4.24 -4.62
CA ASP A 78 13.32 4.49 -6.03
C ASP A 78 11.85 4.81 -6.32
N GLY A 79 10.97 4.81 -5.30
CA GLY A 79 9.53 4.97 -5.49
C GLY A 79 8.91 3.88 -6.39
N SER A 80 9.61 2.76 -6.59
CA SER A 80 9.20 1.67 -7.51
C SER A 80 7.95 0.93 -7.05
N TRP A 81 7.51 1.16 -5.81
CA TRP A 81 6.25 0.68 -5.27
C TRP A 81 5.30 1.87 -5.20
N TRP A 82 4.22 1.75 -5.95
CA TRP A 82 3.31 2.81 -6.38
C TRP A 82 2.56 3.55 -5.24
N PHE A 83 2.85 3.25 -3.96
CA PHE A 83 2.06 3.69 -2.80
C PHE A 83 2.87 4.33 -1.66
N GLY A 84 4.20 4.38 -1.73
CA GLY A 84 5.08 4.81 -0.64
C GLY A 84 5.18 6.34 -0.46
N PHE A 85 4.08 7.03 -0.18
CA PHE A 85 4.16 8.38 0.38
C PHE A 85 4.41 8.25 1.89
N GLY A 86 5.67 8.30 2.34
CA GLY A 86 5.99 8.11 3.77
C GLY A 86 7.45 7.77 4.04
N ALA A 87 7.80 7.63 5.33
CA ALA A 87 9.11 7.09 5.74
C ALA A 87 9.12 5.55 5.78
N ILE A 88 7.92 4.96 5.80
CA ILE A 88 7.65 3.53 5.83
C ILE A 88 6.61 3.18 4.76
N GLU A 89 6.51 1.89 4.47
CA GLU A 89 5.45 1.27 3.67
C GLU A 89 4.75 0.19 4.50
N ALA A 90 3.49 -0.09 4.18
CA ALA A 90 2.77 -1.24 4.71
C ALA A 90 3.08 -2.49 3.85
N ALA A 91 3.64 -3.52 4.48
CA ALA A 91 3.83 -4.83 3.86
C ALA A 91 2.80 -5.83 4.38
N MET A 92 2.49 -6.85 3.56
CA MET A 92 1.56 -7.92 3.87
C MET A 92 2.17 -9.27 3.51
N CYS A 93 1.89 -10.30 4.28
CA CYS A 93 2.22 -11.68 3.92
C CYS A 93 1.18 -12.62 4.53
N GLU A 94 0.85 -13.73 3.87
CA GLU A 94 0.05 -14.77 4.51
C GLU A 94 0.78 -15.31 5.75
N GLN A 95 0.02 -15.61 6.80
CA GLN A 95 0.57 -16.20 8.02
C GLN A 95 1.33 -17.52 7.74
N SER A 96 0.85 -18.31 6.78
CA SER A 96 1.45 -19.57 6.32
C SER A 96 2.81 -19.37 5.64
N GLU A 97 2.94 -18.30 4.84
CA GLU A 97 4.12 -18.02 4.00
C GLU A 97 5.26 -17.43 4.81
N ILE A 98 4.96 -16.50 5.72
CA ILE A 98 6.01 -15.86 6.53
C ILE A 98 6.73 -16.84 7.47
N LEU A 99 6.11 -17.97 7.78
CA LEU A 99 6.69 -19.04 8.60
C LEU A 99 7.65 -19.95 7.82
N GLN A 100 7.68 -19.87 6.48
CA GLN A 100 8.58 -20.67 5.65
C GLN A 100 10.05 -20.25 5.83
N ASP A 101 10.98 -21.09 5.39
CA ASP A 101 12.42 -20.83 5.53
C ASP A 101 12.87 -19.62 4.68
N GLU A 102 12.24 -19.42 3.53
CA GLU A 102 12.42 -18.28 2.64
C GLU A 102 11.08 -17.52 2.54
N PRO A 103 10.75 -16.67 3.52
CA PRO A 103 9.51 -15.89 3.48
C PRO A 103 9.57 -14.94 2.27
N ASN A 104 8.50 -14.94 1.48
CA ASN A 104 8.33 -14.05 0.34
C ASN A 104 7.15 -13.10 0.58
N PRO A 105 7.29 -12.15 1.52
CA PRO A 105 6.29 -11.10 1.69
C PRO A 105 6.16 -10.31 0.39
N GLU A 106 4.97 -10.30 -0.17
CA GLU A 106 4.66 -9.45 -1.30
C GLU A 106 4.47 -8.01 -0.80
N ALA A 107 4.74 -7.01 -1.64
CA ALA A 107 4.06 -5.74 -1.40
C ALA A 107 2.57 -6.02 -1.52
N TYR A 108 1.82 -5.47 -0.58
CA TYR A 108 0.38 -5.63 -0.51
C TYR A 108 -0.24 -5.55 -1.91
N SER A 109 -0.82 -6.66 -2.38
CA SER A 109 -1.71 -6.70 -3.55
C SER A 109 -3.14 -6.64 -3.02
N TRP A 110 -3.77 -5.51 -3.31
CA TRP A 110 -4.85 -4.81 -2.62
C TRP A 110 -6.20 -5.14 -3.24
N MET A 111 -6.17 -6.04 -4.22
CA MET A 111 -7.22 -6.15 -5.20
C MET A 111 -8.37 -6.99 -4.68
N ASP A 112 -8.11 -8.19 -4.16
CA ASP A 112 -9.20 -9.12 -3.80
C ASP A 112 -9.57 -9.15 -2.31
N GLN A 113 -9.08 -8.20 -1.51
CA GLN A 113 -9.25 -8.25 -0.06
C GLN A 113 -10.59 -7.68 0.39
N THR A 114 -11.31 -8.48 1.20
CA THR A 114 -12.58 -8.06 1.81
C THR A 114 -12.37 -7.33 3.13
N ASP A 115 -13.35 -6.51 3.53
CA ASP A 115 -13.35 -5.86 4.84
C ASP A 115 -13.17 -6.87 5.99
N ALA A 116 -13.75 -8.07 5.84
CA ALA A 116 -13.63 -9.17 6.80
C ALA A 116 -12.20 -9.74 6.87
N ALA A 117 -11.55 -9.95 5.71
CA ALA A 117 -10.18 -10.44 5.65
C ALA A 117 -9.20 -9.46 6.29
N ILE A 118 -9.38 -8.15 6.02
CA ILE A 118 -8.58 -7.10 6.64
C ILE A 118 -8.83 -7.05 8.14
N ALA A 119 -10.09 -7.06 8.57
CA ALA A 119 -10.45 -7.00 9.99
C ALA A 119 -9.80 -8.12 10.81
N ASP A 120 -9.76 -9.34 10.26
CA ASP A 120 -9.30 -10.53 10.97
C ASP A 120 -7.80 -10.81 10.75
N SER A 121 -7.15 -10.05 9.87
CA SER A 121 -5.69 -10.07 9.70
C SER A 121 -4.96 -9.56 10.94
N LEU A 122 -3.75 -10.08 11.15
CA LEU A 122 -2.88 -9.74 12.26
C LEU A 122 -2.05 -8.50 11.94
N PHE A 123 -1.72 -7.75 12.98
CA PHE A 123 -0.76 -6.66 12.93
C PHE A 123 0.48 -7.07 13.73
N ALA A 124 1.65 -6.99 13.11
CA ALA A 124 2.89 -7.38 13.75
C ALA A 124 3.35 -6.30 14.73
N GLU A 125 3.46 -6.63 16.01
CA GLU A 125 3.84 -5.64 17.04
C GLU A 125 5.37 -5.48 17.13
N THR A 126 6.07 -5.40 15.98
CA THR A 126 7.50 -5.01 15.95
C THR A 126 7.64 -3.54 16.36
N LEU A 127 8.83 -3.12 16.81
CA LEU A 127 9.06 -1.74 17.22
C LEU A 127 8.73 -0.75 16.08
N LEU A 128 9.20 -1.03 14.86
CA LEU A 128 8.95 -0.19 13.70
C LEU A 128 7.45 -0.09 13.40
N THR A 129 6.75 -1.23 13.43
CA THR A 129 5.31 -1.29 13.17
C THR A 129 4.50 -0.57 14.25
N ALA A 130 4.87 -0.72 15.52
CA ALA A 130 4.21 -0.08 16.64
C ALA A 130 4.39 1.45 16.63
N GLU A 131 5.59 1.93 16.30
CA GLU A 131 5.87 3.37 16.18
C GLU A 131 5.14 4.03 15.00
N ASN A 132 4.79 3.25 13.97
CA ASN A 132 4.15 3.73 12.74
C ASN A 132 2.73 3.16 12.54
N GLN A 133 2.07 2.70 13.62
CA GLN A 133 0.79 1.99 13.54
C GLN A 133 -0.27 2.77 12.74
N SER A 134 -0.46 4.06 13.04
CA SER A 134 -1.45 4.91 12.37
C SER A 134 -1.11 5.16 10.89
N GLU A 135 0.17 5.20 10.52
CA GLU A 135 0.63 5.37 9.14
C GLU A 135 0.38 4.12 8.30
N ILE A 136 0.65 2.94 8.87
CA ILE A 136 0.35 1.65 8.22
C ILE A 136 -1.16 1.47 8.05
N LEU A 137 -1.96 1.81 9.07
CA LEU A 137 -3.42 1.79 8.95
C LEU A 137 -3.88 2.77 7.86
N ALA A 138 -3.28 3.95 7.77
CA ALA A 138 -3.58 4.90 6.70
C ALA A 138 -3.28 4.29 5.32
N HIS A 139 -2.13 3.65 5.10
CA HIS A 139 -1.85 2.96 3.84
C HIS A 139 -2.91 1.89 3.50
N ILE A 140 -3.21 0.98 4.44
CA ILE A 140 -4.22 -0.07 4.25
C ILE A 140 -5.59 0.53 3.89
N LEU A 141 -5.98 1.62 4.57
CA LEU A 141 -7.27 2.26 4.35
C LEU A 141 -7.31 3.08 3.06
N TRP A 142 -6.20 3.74 2.68
CA TRP A 142 -6.03 4.45 1.39
C TRP A 142 -6.33 3.54 0.21
N ASP A 143 -5.77 2.34 0.23
CA ASP A 143 -5.86 1.41 -0.88
C ASP A 143 -7.30 0.93 -1.09
N LEU A 144 -8.09 0.80 -0.01
CA LEU A 144 -9.52 0.47 -0.08
C LEU A 144 -10.37 1.56 -0.72
N THR A 145 -9.81 2.75 -0.98
CA THR A 145 -10.51 3.88 -1.58
C THR A 145 -10.63 3.78 -3.10
N TRP A 146 -9.62 3.18 -3.75
CA TRP A 146 -9.45 3.23 -5.20
C TRP A 146 -10.44 2.36 -5.97
N PHE A 147 -10.86 1.25 -5.36
CA PHE A 147 -11.65 0.21 -6.03
C PHE A 147 -13.11 0.18 -5.60
N GLY A 148 -13.55 1.14 -4.79
CA GLY A 148 -14.92 1.24 -4.31
C GLY A 148 -15.05 1.06 -2.80
N GLU A 149 -16.10 1.67 -2.25
CA GLU A 149 -16.31 1.81 -0.80
C GLU A 149 -16.75 0.50 -0.12
N THR A 150 -17.25 -0.45 -0.91
CA THR A 150 -17.80 -1.72 -0.44
C THR A 150 -17.12 -2.92 -1.09
N ASP A 151 -17.14 -4.07 -0.40
CA ASP A 151 -16.68 -5.35 -0.96
C ASP A 151 -17.34 -5.68 -2.32
N GLU A 152 -18.61 -5.30 -2.51
CA GLU A 152 -19.32 -5.51 -3.78
C GLU A 152 -18.80 -4.61 -4.91
N GLU A 153 -18.54 -3.34 -4.63
CA GLU A 153 -18.00 -2.41 -5.63
C GLU A 153 -16.59 -2.82 -6.05
N ARG A 154 -15.75 -3.20 -5.07
CA ARG A 154 -14.43 -3.76 -5.34
C ARG A 154 -14.51 -4.99 -6.22
N ARG A 155 -15.35 -5.96 -5.86
CA ARG A 155 -15.52 -7.17 -6.68
C ARG A 155 -16.00 -6.86 -8.10
N ARG A 156 -16.92 -5.91 -8.29
CA ARG A 156 -17.36 -5.50 -9.64
C ARG A 156 -16.25 -4.86 -10.45
N TYR A 157 -15.36 -4.10 -9.81
CA TYR A 157 -14.18 -3.55 -10.47
C TYR A 157 -13.27 -4.69 -10.98
N TYR A 158 -13.04 -5.74 -10.18
CA TYR A 158 -12.27 -6.92 -10.59
C TYR A 158 -12.91 -7.72 -11.70
N ASP A 159 -14.20 -8.05 -11.54
CA ASP A 159 -14.95 -8.76 -12.57
C ASP A 159 -14.91 -7.97 -13.91
N GLY A 160 -14.82 -6.64 -13.85
CA GLY A 160 -14.63 -5.75 -15.00
C GLY A 160 -13.26 -5.92 -15.67
N ILE A 161 -12.16 -5.86 -14.89
CA ILE A 161 -10.79 -6.05 -15.41
C ILE A 161 -10.61 -7.43 -16.04
N GLU A 162 -11.05 -8.50 -15.37
CA GLU A 162 -10.96 -9.87 -15.90
C GLU A 162 -11.79 -10.04 -17.19
N SER A 163 -12.87 -9.26 -17.35
CA SER A 163 -13.69 -9.28 -18.56
C SER A 163 -13.08 -8.50 -19.74
N GLU A 164 -12.21 -7.53 -19.47
CA GLU A 164 -11.50 -6.75 -20.50
C GLU A 164 -10.30 -7.51 -21.08
N GLU A 165 -9.68 -8.44 -20.33
CA GLU A 165 -8.65 -9.34 -20.85
C GLU A 165 -9.17 -10.30 -21.95
N ASP A 166 -10.48 -10.49 -22.06
CA ASP A 166 -11.12 -11.32 -23.10
C ASP A 166 -11.60 -10.50 -24.33
N VAL A 167 -11.28 -9.20 -24.38
CA VAL A 167 -11.53 -8.33 -25.54
C VAL A 167 -10.22 -8.09 -26.30
N THR A 168 -9.76 -9.10 -27.04
CA THR A 168 -9.00 -8.83 -28.27
C THR A 168 -9.96 -8.20 -29.29
N GLY A 169 -10.31 -6.94 -29.08
CA GLY A 169 -11.12 -6.14 -29.98
C GLY A 169 -10.43 -4.80 -30.11
N ASP A 170 -9.80 -4.58 -31.27
CA ASP A 170 -9.18 -3.33 -31.71
C ASP A 170 -9.80 -2.11 -31.00
N SER A 171 -9.06 -1.52 -30.06
CA SER A 171 -9.27 -0.13 -29.73
C SER A 171 -8.77 0.65 -30.94
N GLU A 172 -9.70 1.04 -31.82
CA GLU A 172 -9.46 2.13 -32.77
C GLU A 172 -9.19 3.38 -31.92
N GLU A 173 -7.90 3.62 -31.64
CA GLU A 173 -7.38 4.85 -31.06
C GLU A 173 -7.61 5.97 -32.08
N ASP A 174 -8.77 6.61 -31.99
CA ASP A 174 -9.02 7.92 -32.58
C ASP A 174 -8.28 8.98 -31.73
N GLU A 175 -6.98 9.16 -31.96
CA GLU A 175 -6.27 10.38 -31.56
C GLU A 175 -5.41 10.90 -32.72
N ASP A 176 -5.95 11.91 -33.42
CA ASP A 176 -5.15 12.90 -34.13
C ASP A 176 -4.32 13.70 -33.09
N ASP A 177 -3.28 13.08 -32.51
CA ASP A 177 -2.22 13.80 -31.81
C ASP A 177 -1.03 13.95 -32.77
N ASP A 178 -0.96 15.10 -33.44
CA ASP A 178 0.18 15.52 -34.27
C ASP A 178 1.47 15.75 -33.43
N PHE A 179 1.44 15.46 -32.12
CA PHE A 179 2.57 15.56 -31.23
C PHE A 179 3.51 14.36 -31.40
N ASP A 180 4.62 14.60 -32.08
CA ASP A 180 5.70 13.64 -32.27
C ASP A 180 6.45 13.38 -30.95
N TRP A 181 5.82 12.58 -30.09
CA TRP A 181 6.37 12.11 -28.80
C TRP A 181 7.74 11.48 -28.97
N GLU A 182 8.00 10.80 -30.09
CA GLU A 182 9.29 10.18 -30.38
C GLU A 182 10.38 11.25 -30.61
N ALA A 183 10.10 12.29 -31.40
CA ALA A 183 11.03 13.39 -31.62
C ALA A 183 11.26 14.25 -30.36
N GLU A 184 10.25 14.46 -29.53
CA GLU A 184 10.42 15.18 -28.26
C GLU A 184 11.23 14.36 -27.26
N TRP A 185 10.96 13.05 -27.16
CA TRP A 185 11.70 12.14 -26.30
C TRP A 185 13.17 12.02 -26.72
N GLU A 186 13.47 11.95 -28.02
CA GLU A 186 14.84 11.96 -28.53
C GLU A 186 15.55 13.29 -28.26
N ARG A 187 14.86 14.43 -28.37
CA ARG A 187 15.42 15.74 -27.98
C ARG A 187 15.73 15.79 -26.48
N PHE A 188 14.80 15.34 -25.64
CA PHE A 188 15.00 15.29 -24.20
C PHE A 188 16.17 14.38 -23.83
N ARG A 189 16.28 13.20 -24.45
CA ARG A 189 17.43 12.29 -24.28
C ARG A 189 18.74 12.95 -24.69
N ALA A 190 18.80 13.57 -25.87
CA ALA A 190 20.00 14.24 -26.36
C ALA A 190 20.42 15.42 -25.48
N GLU A 191 19.46 16.19 -24.95
CA GLU A 191 19.72 17.29 -24.02
C GLU A 191 20.20 16.79 -22.66
N ARG A 192 19.64 15.68 -22.16
CA ARG A 192 20.13 15.01 -20.95
C ARG A 192 21.53 14.46 -21.13
N GLU A 193 21.81 13.77 -22.23
CA GLU A 193 23.13 13.22 -22.56
C GLU A 193 24.17 14.35 -22.70
N ALA A 194 23.80 15.49 -23.28
CA ALA A 194 24.69 16.64 -23.43
C ALA A 194 25.03 17.33 -22.09
N ARG A 195 24.17 17.19 -21.07
CA ARG A 195 24.39 17.70 -19.71
C ARG A 195 24.94 16.64 -18.76
N ARG A 196 25.11 15.40 -19.23
CA ARG A 196 25.52 14.26 -18.43
C ARG A 196 26.95 14.43 -17.92
N ASP A 197 27.10 14.56 -16.61
CA ASP A 197 28.39 14.40 -15.94
C ASP A 197 28.54 12.92 -15.56
N GLU A 198 29.46 12.22 -16.22
CA GLU A 198 29.71 10.79 -15.97
C GLU A 198 30.00 10.50 -14.50
N LYS A 199 30.64 11.43 -13.79
CA LYS A 199 30.98 11.30 -12.38
C LYS A 199 29.75 11.50 -11.50
N GLU A 200 28.85 12.39 -11.87
CA GLU A 200 27.56 12.57 -11.18
C GLU A 200 26.68 11.32 -11.35
N GLU A 201 26.61 10.76 -12.56
CA GLU A 201 25.86 9.53 -12.84
C GLU A 201 26.47 8.29 -12.17
N GLU A 202 27.80 8.22 -12.05
CA GLU A 202 28.46 7.17 -11.27
C GLU A 202 28.16 7.30 -9.78
N LEU A 203 28.22 8.52 -9.22
CA LEU A 203 27.87 8.79 -7.83
C LEU A 203 26.40 8.47 -7.56
N LYS A 204 25.48 8.86 -8.44
CA LYS A 204 24.06 8.55 -8.33
C LYS A 204 23.82 7.04 -8.30
N ARG A 205 24.38 6.29 -9.26
CA ARG A 205 24.29 4.82 -9.26
C ARG A 205 24.85 4.19 -7.99
N ALA A 206 25.96 4.70 -7.47
CA ALA A 206 26.54 4.20 -6.23
C ALA A 206 25.66 4.49 -5.01
N ILE A 207 25.03 5.66 -4.96
CA ILE A 207 24.05 6.04 -3.94
C ILE A 207 22.83 5.11 -4.03
N ASP A 208 22.22 4.99 -5.21
CA ASP A 208 21.03 4.16 -5.45
C ASP A 208 21.28 2.70 -5.03
N GLN A 209 22.46 2.14 -5.38
CA GLN A 209 22.85 0.78 -4.96
C GLN A 209 23.01 0.64 -3.45
N ALA A 210 23.65 1.63 -2.80
CA ALA A 210 23.83 1.61 -1.35
C ALA A 210 22.49 1.75 -0.61
N GLU A 211 21.59 2.58 -1.13
CA GLU A 211 20.25 2.79 -0.61
C GLU A 211 19.39 1.55 -0.77
N HIS A 212 19.43 0.90 -1.93
CA HIS A 212 18.74 -0.37 -2.18
C HIS A 212 19.25 -1.48 -1.26
N ALA A 213 20.57 -1.65 -1.13
CA ALA A 213 21.15 -2.66 -0.23
C ALA A 213 20.78 -2.41 1.25
N ARG A 214 20.70 -1.13 1.66
CA ARG A 214 20.22 -0.76 3.00
C ARG A 214 18.75 -1.12 3.19
N TYR A 215 17.90 -0.80 2.20
CA TYR A 215 16.49 -1.16 2.20
C TYR A 215 16.32 -2.67 2.35
N GLU A 216 16.97 -3.47 1.50
CA GLU A 216 16.89 -4.93 1.51
C GLU A 216 17.29 -5.52 2.87
N TYR A 217 18.39 -5.02 3.45
CA TYR A 217 18.81 -5.44 4.78
C TYR A 217 17.77 -5.14 5.86
N CYS A 218 17.22 -3.93 5.87
CA CYS A 218 16.23 -3.51 6.85
C CYS A 218 14.91 -4.27 6.68
N PHE A 219 14.46 -4.45 5.44
CA PHE A 219 13.30 -5.26 5.09
C PHE A 219 13.43 -6.68 5.63
N GLN A 220 14.52 -7.37 5.27
CA GLN A 220 14.79 -8.75 5.73
C GLN A 220 14.96 -8.85 7.25
N ARG A 221 15.38 -7.77 7.92
CA ARG A 221 15.40 -7.71 9.39
C ARG A 221 13.99 -7.66 9.96
N GLU A 222 13.10 -6.83 9.43
CA GLU A 222 11.71 -6.76 9.90
C GLU A 222 10.98 -8.09 9.68
N VAL A 223 11.12 -8.70 8.51
CA VAL A 223 10.50 -10.02 8.21
C VAL A 223 10.88 -11.08 9.24
N ARG A 224 12.17 -11.14 9.64
CA ARG A 224 12.63 -12.06 10.69
C ARG A 224 12.01 -11.77 12.06
N LEU A 225 11.82 -10.49 12.41
CA LEU A 225 11.16 -10.11 13.66
C LEU A 225 9.69 -10.50 13.65
N VAL A 226 9.00 -10.27 12.53
CA VAL A 226 7.59 -10.66 12.36
C VAL A 226 7.43 -12.18 12.45
N LYS A 227 8.29 -12.95 11.77
CA LYS A 227 8.31 -14.42 11.87
C LYS A 227 8.43 -14.89 13.32
N ALA A 228 9.39 -14.33 14.07
CA ALA A 228 9.59 -14.70 15.48
C ALA A 228 8.37 -14.36 16.36
N LEU A 229 7.74 -13.20 16.16
CA LEU A 229 6.51 -12.81 16.86
C LEU A 229 5.35 -13.77 16.54
N LEU A 230 5.27 -14.22 15.29
CA LEU A 230 4.20 -15.12 14.86
C LEU A 230 4.39 -16.55 15.39
N GLU A 231 5.62 -17.04 15.41
CA GLU A 231 5.98 -18.32 16.07
C GLU A 231 5.61 -18.29 17.56
N GLU A 232 5.89 -17.19 18.26
CA GLU A 232 5.50 -17.02 19.66
C GLU A 232 3.97 -16.99 19.82
N HIS A 233 3.28 -16.22 18.99
CA HIS A 233 1.82 -16.09 19.02
C HIS A 233 1.10 -17.41 18.76
N THR A 234 1.57 -18.20 17.79
CA THR A 234 1.02 -19.52 17.47
C THR A 234 1.28 -20.54 18.58
N ALA A 235 2.47 -20.53 19.18
CA ALA A 235 2.80 -21.38 20.32
C ALA A 235 1.90 -21.08 21.53
N GLN A 236 1.66 -19.80 21.84
CA GLN A 236 0.79 -19.38 22.94
C GLN A 236 -0.67 -19.83 22.74
N LYS A 237 -1.20 -19.75 21.51
CA LYS A 237 -2.55 -20.25 21.20
C LYS A 237 -2.65 -21.78 21.35
N SER A 238 -1.65 -22.52 20.88
CA SER A 238 -1.63 -23.99 20.96
C SER A 238 -1.51 -24.55 22.38
N GLY A 239 -0.94 -23.77 23.33
CA GLY A 239 -0.84 -24.16 24.73
C GLY A 239 -2.06 -23.77 25.60
N ALA A 240 -3.02 -23.03 25.03
CA ALA A 240 -4.25 -22.61 25.70
C ALA A 240 -5.46 -23.51 25.37
N GLU A 241 -5.31 -24.43 24.42
CA GLU A 241 -6.26 -25.51 24.08
C GLU A 241 -5.99 -26.79 24.86
#